data_AF-A0A927G200-F1
#
_entry.id   AF-A0A927G200-F1
#
_cell.length_a   1.000
_cell.length_b   1.000
_cell.length_c   1.000
_cell.angle_alpha   90.00
_cell.angle_beta   90.00
_cell.angle_gamma   90.00
#
_symmetry.space_group_name_H-M   'P 1'
#
loop_
_entity.id
_entity.type
_entity.pdbx_description
1 polymer ?
#
loop_
_entity_poly.entity_id
_entity_poly.type
_entity_poly.pdbx_seq_one_letter_code
_entity_poly.pdbx_strand_id
1 'polypeptide(L)'
;MKRITVSDNCVACGYCFVESNLFEELPNGKAIPAGTGMITDSQYTSLINVIKKCPVKSISVVSDDITKDGGITSVLALKKLIGEELKGYKVNSPNTNDFNFEENEHIPPLTVGNCSSNYEYSTYDKAHNEGFKEFERSMYSQRKTLTQAVLISYKGKQLSRFSHYKEEEGNYYYDVCKEISKILTEIEVRAKDITNGQVSLPGDFTLFEVGPDNGYDGDAYCYKLRNIEKLDVWDKDVKPATYFDSYINCDELGDRYRFDLHEVQQKFREYIPFEVSLKLGSPIYEWVDEAVKPFKELVRKKISEKVVIISSALKDCPQFSEDCADPYNAVKNELIELIEEVKRKTLKQETVFKSVDTDYSSDYRFTSESKSREAAENRLWRFYNNCQNYLSTGHNPRISNDLSEKYQHQIESIINDFKSNVQAIFDKYELEYPKVSISATAQKQLISVDLSSFEDCSSNVNWEIRDMIDNKIIGSGGKVKHYDYFEYDTSEIDIIDTSEWRKGLFGREIEYKKYGYILWFNALSGFNEACEACFKYTYEDGFLQEYFNNLIGSLLSEFNKEVIAKLPTDKRILEKSGL
;
A
#
# COMPACT_ATOMS: atom_id res chain seq x y z
N MET A 1 10.48 -29.45 -29.06
CA MET A 1 10.21 -29.63 -27.60
C MET A 1 8.73 -29.92 -27.32
N LYS A 2 8.38 -30.44 -26.14
CA LYS A 2 7.00 -30.74 -25.69
C LYS A 2 6.76 -30.25 -24.25
N ARG A 3 5.52 -29.96 -23.86
CA ARG A 3 5.16 -29.54 -22.49
C ARG A 3 4.23 -30.54 -21.81
N ILE A 4 4.54 -30.91 -20.57
CA ILE A 4 3.67 -31.68 -19.69
C ILE A 4 2.65 -30.76 -19.05
N THR A 5 1.38 -31.18 -19.05
CA THR A 5 0.30 -30.54 -18.30
C THR A 5 -0.41 -31.57 -17.44
N VAL A 6 -0.76 -31.21 -16.21
CA VAL A 6 -1.55 -32.04 -15.30
C VAL A 6 -2.85 -31.32 -14.99
N SER A 7 -3.99 -31.96 -15.26
CA SER A 7 -5.31 -31.39 -14.99
C SER A 7 -5.76 -31.56 -13.55
N ASP A 8 -6.74 -30.75 -13.14
CA ASP A 8 -7.32 -30.75 -11.79
C ASP A 8 -7.96 -32.08 -11.37
N ASN A 9 -8.26 -32.95 -12.35
CA ASN A 9 -8.75 -34.31 -12.18
C ASN A 9 -7.73 -35.26 -11.53
N CYS A 10 -6.51 -34.79 -11.26
CA CYS A 10 -5.51 -35.54 -10.52
C CYS A 10 -6.03 -35.99 -9.14
N VAL A 11 -6.04 -37.30 -8.92
CA VAL A 11 -6.53 -37.95 -7.69
C VAL A 11 -5.42 -38.36 -6.73
N ALA A 12 -4.24 -37.72 -6.83
CA ALA A 12 -3.12 -37.96 -5.91
C ALA A 12 -2.66 -39.45 -5.80
N CYS A 13 -2.70 -40.20 -6.91
CA CYS A 13 -2.34 -41.63 -6.89
C CYS A 13 -0.83 -41.94 -6.77
N GLY A 14 0.04 -40.92 -6.82
CA GLY A 14 1.49 -41.03 -6.64
C GLY A 14 2.30 -41.68 -7.78
N TYR A 15 1.69 -42.44 -8.69
CA TYR A 15 2.43 -43.24 -9.69
C TYR A 15 3.41 -42.42 -10.54
N CYS A 16 3.00 -41.24 -10.99
CA CYS A 16 3.83 -40.39 -11.84
C CYS A 16 5.06 -39.79 -11.15
N PHE A 17 4.95 -39.48 -9.87
CA PHE A 17 6.06 -38.97 -9.06
C PHE A 17 7.09 -40.06 -8.77
N VAL A 18 6.65 -41.28 -8.48
CA VAL A 18 7.55 -42.42 -8.18
C VAL A 18 8.38 -42.83 -9.41
N GLU A 19 7.78 -42.78 -10.59
CA GLU A 19 8.35 -43.40 -11.80
C GLU A 19 9.07 -42.40 -12.70
N SER A 20 9.02 -41.11 -12.38
CA SER A 20 9.60 -40.05 -13.20
C SER A 20 9.95 -38.85 -12.36
N ASN A 21 11.19 -38.36 -12.53
CA ASN A 21 11.67 -37.10 -11.95
C ASN A 21 11.10 -35.84 -12.66
N LEU A 22 10.19 -36.02 -13.61
CA LEU A 22 9.51 -34.93 -14.34
C LEU A 22 8.27 -34.40 -13.61
N PHE A 23 7.99 -34.88 -12.40
CA PHE A 23 6.86 -34.46 -11.57
C PHE A 23 7.30 -34.13 -10.15
N GLU A 24 6.56 -33.21 -9.53
CA GLU A 24 6.64 -32.85 -8.11
C GLU A 24 5.27 -33.06 -7.46
N GLU A 25 5.24 -33.30 -6.16
CA GLU A 25 4.02 -33.52 -5.37
C GLU A 25 3.71 -32.27 -4.52
N LEU A 26 2.49 -31.74 -4.65
CA LEU A 26 2.00 -30.62 -3.84
C LEU A 26 1.62 -31.07 -2.42
N PRO A 27 1.50 -30.14 -1.44
CA PRO A 27 1.07 -30.46 -0.07
C PRO A 27 -0.28 -31.17 0.04
N ASN A 28 -1.15 -31.04 -0.98
CA ASN A 28 -2.44 -31.73 -1.07
C ASN A 28 -2.35 -33.11 -1.76
N GLY A 29 -1.14 -33.61 -2.04
CA GLY A 29 -0.85 -34.89 -2.69
C GLY A 29 -1.01 -34.90 -4.23
N LYS A 30 -1.44 -33.79 -4.84
CA LYS A 30 -1.59 -33.73 -6.30
C LYS A 30 -0.24 -33.55 -6.99
N ALA A 31 -0.06 -34.23 -8.11
CA ALA A 31 1.12 -34.09 -8.95
C ALA A 31 1.07 -32.81 -9.81
N ILE A 32 2.21 -32.16 -9.96
CA ILE A 32 2.48 -31.09 -10.93
C ILE A 32 3.74 -31.43 -11.76
N PRO A 33 3.92 -30.88 -12.97
CA PRO A 33 5.18 -31.02 -13.68
C PRO A 33 6.33 -30.39 -12.91
N ALA A 34 7.50 -31.04 -12.88
CA ALA A 34 8.70 -30.48 -12.28
C ALA A 34 9.21 -29.29 -13.12
N GLY A 35 9.62 -28.21 -12.44
CA GLY A 35 10.10 -26.99 -13.08
C GLY A 35 9.13 -26.37 -14.08
N THR A 36 9.55 -26.22 -15.35
CA THR A 36 8.73 -25.63 -16.43
C THR A 36 7.78 -26.65 -17.08
N GLY A 37 7.93 -27.94 -16.79
CA GLY A 37 7.21 -29.03 -17.47
C GLY A 37 7.64 -29.23 -18.93
N MET A 38 8.67 -28.53 -19.41
CA MET A 38 9.21 -28.68 -20.76
C MET A 38 10.13 -29.89 -20.85
N ILE A 39 9.92 -30.73 -21.86
CA ILE A 39 10.66 -31.98 -22.07
C ILE A 39 11.12 -32.14 -23.51
N THR A 40 12.27 -32.78 -23.64
CA THR A 40 12.83 -33.23 -24.93
C THR A 40 12.03 -34.40 -25.49
N ASP A 41 12.22 -34.70 -26.78
CA ASP A 41 11.56 -35.86 -27.40
C ASP A 41 12.01 -37.20 -26.77
N SER A 42 13.25 -37.30 -26.31
CA SER A 42 13.75 -38.49 -25.61
C SER A 42 13.12 -38.68 -24.22
N GLN A 43 12.98 -37.59 -23.46
CA GLN A 43 12.24 -37.59 -22.19
C GLN A 43 10.76 -37.93 -22.42
N TYR A 44 10.16 -37.43 -23.49
CA TYR A 44 8.78 -37.77 -23.85
C TYR A 44 8.61 -39.27 -24.14
N THR A 45 9.52 -39.91 -24.86
CA THR A 45 9.47 -41.36 -25.10
C THR A 45 9.43 -42.14 -23.79
N SER A 46 10.20 -41.70 -22.78
CA SER A 46 10.23 -42.31 -21.45
C SER A 46 8.95 -42.03 -20.65
N LEU A 47 8.32 -40.87 -20.86
CA LEU A 47 7.10 -40.43 -20.18
C LEU A 47 5.82 -41.15 -20.65
N ILE A 48 5.79 -41.68 -21.89
CA ILE A 48 4.59 -42.35 -22.46
C ILE A 48 4.04 -43.44 -21.54
N ASN A 49 4.91 -44.21 -20.89
CA ASN A 49 4.48 -45.29 -19.99
C ASN A 49 3.86 -44.76 -18.71
N VAL A 50 4.34 -43.63 -18.20
CA VAL A 50 3.80 -42.96 -17.01
C VAL A 50 2.41 -42.40 -17.30
N ILE A 51 2.22 -41.74 -18.45
CA ILE A 51 0.92 -41.20 -18.89
C ILE A 51 -0.13 -42.31 -18.97
N LYS A 52 0.23 -43.46 -19.56
CA LYS A 52 -0.69 -44.60 -19.72
C LYS A 52 -1.16 -45.21 -18.39
N LYS A 53 -0.33 -45.10 -17.36
CA LYS A 53 -0.60 -45.68 -16.03
C LYS A 53 -1.28 -44.70 -15.07
N CYS A 54 -1.47 -43.45 -15.46
CA CYS A 54 -2.30 -42.51 -14.72
C CYS A 54 -3.78 -42.99 -14.76
N PRO A 55 -4.39 -43.37 -13.63
CA PRO A 55 -5.72 -44.01 -13.61
C PRO A 55 -6.83 -43.08 -14.09
N VAL A 56 -6.65 -41.77 -13.90
CA VAL A 56 -7.61 -40.73 -14.28
C VAL A 56 -7.18 -39.96 -15.53
N LYS A 57 -6.08 -40.38 -16.19
CA LYS A 57 -5.52 -39.72 -17.38
C LYS A 57 -5.37 -38.20 -17.22
N SER A 58 -4.96 -37.75 -16.03
CA SER A 58 -4.81 -36.33 -15.73
C SER A 58 -3.58 -35.71 -16.41
N ILE A 59 -2.63 -36.53 -16.88
CA ILE A 59 -1.38 -36.11 -17.51
C ILE A 59 -1.55 -36.07 -19.02
N SER A 60 -1.26 -34.93 -19.63
CA SER A 60 -1.24 -34.74 -21.08
C SER A 60 0.08 -34.07 -21.50
N VAL A 61 0.42 -34.23 -22.79
CA VAL A 61 1.60 -33.58 -23.37
C VAL A 61 1.19 -32.83 -24.61
N VAL A 62 1.49 -31.54 -24.64
CA VAL A 62 1.21 -30.65 -25.76
C VAL A 62 2.50 -30.45 -26.55
N SER A 63 2.45 -30.65 -27.88
CA SER A 63 3.57 -30.27 -28.74
C SER A 63 3.62 -28.76 -28.85
N ASP A 64 4.75 -28.16 -28.53
CA ASP A 64 4.93 -26.71 -28.61
C ASP A 64 5.23 -26.35 -30.08
N ASP A 65 4.24 -25.76 -30.77
CA ASP A 65 4.28 -25.51 -32.22
C ASP A 65 5.41 -24.56 -32.64
N ILE A 66 5.97 -23.80 -31.68
CA ILE A 66 7.08 -22.87 -31.88
C ILE A 66 8.35 -23.56 -32.44
N THR A 67 8.51 -24.86 -32.19
CA THR A 67 9.74 -25.62 -32.54
C THR A 67 9.64 -26.43 -33.84
N LYS A 68 8.49 -26.45 -34.52
CA LYS A 68 8.28 -27.31 -35.70
C LYS A 68 8.83 -26.76 -37.02
N ASP A 69 8.87 -25.43 -37.18
CA ASP A 69 9.10 -24.83 -38.50
C ASP A 69 10.56 -24.44 -38.76
N GLY A 70 11.36 -24.20 -37.71
CA GLY A 70 12.73 -23.68 -37.85
C GLY A 70 12.79 -22.29 -38.50
N GLY A 71 13.90 -21.58 -38.31
CA GLY A 71 14.12 -20.27 -38.94
C GLY A 71 13.31 -19.11 -38.33
N ILE A 72 12.97 -18.11 -39.15
CA ILE A 72 12.47 -16.78 -38.74
C ILE A 72 11.17 -16.85 -37.91
N THR A 73 10.27 -17.80 -38.17
CA THR A 73 8.98 -17.93 -37.46
C THR A 73 9.17 -18.33 -35.99
N SER A 74 10.07 -19.28 -35.71
CA SER A 74 10.41 -19.69 -34.34
C SER A 74 11.08 -18.55 -33.56
N VAL A 75 11.88 -17.74 -34.25
CA VAL A 75 12.53 -16.54 -33.68
C VAL A 75 11.51 -15.46 -33.33
N LEU A 76 10.54 -15.18 -34.22
CA LEU A 76 9.47 -14.23 -33.95
C LEU A 76 8.60 -14.68 -32.76
N ALA A 77 8.35 -15.97 -32.62
CA ALA A 77 7.64 -16.52 -31.47
C ALA A 77 8.44 -16.40 -30.16
N LEU A 78 9.75 -16.61 -30.17
CA LEU A 78 10.62 -16.36 -29.00
C LEU A 78 10.64 -14.87 -28.62
N LYS A 79 10.76 -13.97 -29.60
CA LYS A 79 10.66 -12.52 -29.38
C LYS A 79 9.30 -12.12 -28.81
N LYS A 80 8.23 -12.75 -29.27
CA LYS A 80 6.88 -12.57 -28.73
C LYS A 80 6.78 -13.03 -27.27
N LEU A 81 7.33 -14.19 -26.93
CA LEU A 81 7.35 -14.70 -25.55
C LEU A 81 8.18 -13.80 -24.63
N ILE A 82 9.35 -13.33 -25.07
CA ILE A 82 10.14 -12.31 -24.34
C ILE A 82 9.33 -11.03 -24.16
N GLY A 83 8.57 -10.60 -25.18
CA GLY A 83 7.73 -9.42 -25.14
C GLY A 83 6.51 -9.52 -24.22
N GLU A 84 5.75 -10.61 -24.31
CA GLU A 84 4.48 -10.78 -23.60
C GLU A 84 4.68 -11.28 -22.17
N GLU A 85 5.50 -12.32 -21.98
CA GLU A 85 5.65 -12.98 -20.68
C GLU A 85 6.70 -12.31 -19.80
N LEU A 86 7.83 -11.87 -20.38
CA LEU A 86 8.93 -11.28 -19.61
C LEU A 86 8.82 -9.74 -19.53
N LYS A 87 8.83 -9.02 -20.67
CA LYS A 87 8.66 -7.56 -20.68
C LYS A 87 7.28 -7.11 -20.17
N GLY A 88 6.24 -7.91 -20.46
CA GLY A 88 4.87 -7.66 -20.02
C GLY A 88 4.58 -8.04 -18.58
N TYR A 89 5.51 -8.69 -17.88
CA TYR A 89 5.31 -9.14 -16.50
C TYR A 89 5.02 -7.97 -15.56
N LYS A 90 3.92 -8.07 -14.81
CA LYS A 90 3.54 -7.10 -13.80
C LYS A 90 3.45 -7.79 -12.46
N VAL A 91 4.24 -7.30 -11.51
CA VAL A 91 4.15 -7.70 -10.12
C VAL A 91 2.78 -7.30 -9.57
N ASN A 92 1.98 -8.28 -9.19
CA ASN A 92 0.65 -8.06 -8.61
C ASN A 92 0.78 -7.40 -7.24
N SER A 93 -0.03 -6.39 -6.96
CA SER A 93 -0.12 -5.83 -5.60
C SER A 93 -0.62 -6.89 -4.61
N PRO A 94 -0.16 -6.87 -3.35
CA PRO A 94 -0.70 -7.73 -2.30
C PRO A 94 -2.22 -7.57 -2.16
N ASN A 95 -2.91 -8.65 -1.81
CA ASN A 95 -4.33 -8.57 -1.48
C ASN A 95 -4.47 -7.95 -0.08
N THR A 96 -5.48 -7.11 0.12
CA THR A 96 -5.76 -6.49 1.43
C THR A 96 -5.96 -7.54 2.52
N ASN A 97 -6.58 -8.67 2.18
CA ASN A 97 -6.81 -9.76 3.12
C ASN A 97 -5.51 -10.44 3.59
N ASP A 98 -4.40 -10.29 2.86
CA ASP A 98 -3.13 -10.92 3.24
C ASP A 98 -2.44 -10.21 4.42
N PHE A 99 -2.81 -8.95 4.68
CA PHE A 99 -2.20 -8.12 5.71
C PHE A 99 -3.20 -7.35 6.59
N ASN A 100 -4.51 -7.55 6.44
CA ASN A 100 -5.49 -6.89 7.31
C ASN A 100 -5.36 -7.34 8.77
N PHE A 101 -5.38 -6.37 9.68
CA PHE A 101 -5.36 -6.66 11.11
C PHE A 101 -6.71 -7.20 11.59
N GLU A 102 -6.70 -8.39 12.18
CA GLU A 102 -7.89 -9.02 12.75
C GLU A 102 -7.82 -9.04 14.28
N GLU A 103 -8.67 -8.24 14.95
CA GLU A 103 -8.63 -8.04 16.41
C GLU A 103 -8.67 -9.36 17.21
N ASN A 104 -9.50 -10.30 16.76
CA ASN A 104 -9.72 -11.57 17.44
C ASN A 104 -8.54 -12.56 17.30
N GLU A 105 -7.61 -12.32 16.38
CA GLU A 105 -6.43 -13.19 16.18
C GLU A 105 -5.23 -12.81 17.07
N HIS A 106 -5.31 -11.64 17.72
CA HIS A 106 -4.20 -11.03 18.46
C HIS A 106 -4.60 -10.69 19.90
N ILE A 107 -4.89 -11.72 20.69
CA ILE A 107 -5.28 -11.55 22.10
C ILE A 107 -4.02 -11.31 22.96
N PRO A 108 -3.92 -10.20 23.69
CA PRO A 108 -2.75 -9.92 24.53
C PRO A 108 -2.74 -10.80 25.80
N PRO A 109 -1.57 -11.30 26.23
CA PRO A 109 -1.45 -12.10 27.45
C PRO A 109 -1.46 -11.20 28.69
N LEU A 110 -2.64 -10.70 29.08
CA LEU A 110 -2.78 -9.91 30.31
C LEU A 110 -2.69 -10.81 31.55
N THR A 111 -1.63 -10.67 32.32
CA THR A 111 -1.45 -11.40 33.59
C THR A 111 -1.97 -10.55 34.74
N VAL A 112 -2.95 -11.08 35.49
CA VAL A 112 -3.51 -10.42 36.68
C VAL A 112 -3.51 -11.41 37.83
N GLY A 113 -3.10 -10.97 39.03
CA GLY A 113 -3.03 -11.82 40.21
C GLY A 113 -4.42 -12.22 40.73
N ASN A 114 -5.20 -11.24 41.22
CA ASN A 114 -6.56 -11.44 41.70
C ASN A 114 -7.46 -10.31 41.17
N CYS A 115 -8.56 -10.65 40.52
CA CYS A 115 -9.53 -9.67 40.03
C CYS A 115 -10.56 -9.26 41.10
N SER A 116 -10.51 -9.85 42.30
CA SER A 116 -11.43 -9.49 43.37
C SER A 116 -10.71 -9.32 44.70
N SER A 117 -11.17 -8.35 45.49
CA SER A 117 -10.57 -8.07 46.79
C SER A 117 -10.92 -9.15 47.81
N ASN A 118 -9.98 -9.57 48.66
CA ASN A 118 -10.30 -10.35 49.86
C ASN A 118 -10.63 -9.44 51.06
N TYR A 119 -10.57 -8.12 50.88
CA TYR A 119 -10.80 -7.12 51.91
C TYR A 119 -12.15 -6.43 51.71
N GLU A 120 -12.87 -6.26 52.82
CA GLU A 120 -14.20 -5.64 52.87
C GLU A 120 -14.12 -4.19 53.36
N TYR A 121 -14.60 -3.27 52.53
CA TYR A 121 -14.58 -1.83 52.78
C TYR A 121 -15.88 -1.36 53.43
N SER A 122 -15.77 -0.31 54.25
CA SER A 122 -16.92 0.26 54.98
C SER A 122 -17.88 1.08 54.12
N THR A 123 -17.48 1.45 52.89
CA THR A 123 -18.30 2.28 51.97
C THR A 123 -17.99 1.92 50.53
N TYR A 124 -18.98 2.10 49.64
CA TYR A 124 -18.84 1.93 48.19
C TYR A 124 -17.65 2.72 47.65
N ASP A 125 -17.56 4.03 47.96
CA ASP A 125 -16.50 4.89 47.43
C ASP A 125 -15.09 4.42 47.83
N LYS A 126 -14.94 3.78 49.00
CA LYS A 126 -13.65 3.22 49.41
C LYS A 126 -13.33 1.95 48.62
N ALA A 127 -14.30 1.07 48.42
CA ALA A 127 -14.12 -0.13 47.59
C ALA A 127 -13.78 0.24 46.15
N HIS A 128 -14.54 1.16 45.56
CA HIS A 128 -14.36 1.61 44.19
C HIS A 128 -13.00 2.28 43.98
N ASN A 129 -12.61 3.23 44.84
CA ASN A 129 -11.32 3.92 44.72
C ASN A 129 -10.13 2.95 44.85
N GLU A 130 -10.22 1.94 45.72
CA GLU A 130 -9.18 0.91 45.82
C GLU A 130 -9.19 -0.04 44.63
N GLY A 131 -10.37 -0.38 44.10
CA GLY A 131 -10.51 -1.12 42.83
C GLY A 131 -9.87 -0.37 41.66
N PHE A 132 -10.10 0.94 41.55
CA PHE A 132 -9.47 1.79 40.53
C PHE A 132 -7.95 1.83 40.65
N LYS A 133 -7.41 2.02 41.85
CA LYS A 133 -5.96 1.97 42.08
C LYS A 133 -5.38 0.60 41.75
N GLU A 134 -6.08 -0.48 42.09
CA GLU A 134 -5.61 -1.83 41.77
C GLU A 134 -5.64 -2.08 40.26
N PHE A 135 -6.68 -1.65 39.55
CA PHE A 135 -6.74 -1.67 38.09
C PHE A 135 -5.58 -0.86 37.47
N GLU A 136 -5.39 0.38 37.91
CA GLU A 136 -4.33 1.26 37.40
C GLU A 136 -2.95 0.62 37.57
N ARG A 137 -2.69 0.10 38.77
CA ARG A 137 -1.41 -0.52 39.14
C ARG A 137 -1.17 -1.86 38.46
N SER A 138 -2.19 -2.73 38.40
CA SER A 138 -2.00 -4.13 37.99
C SER A 138 -2.32 -4.39 36.52
N MET A 139 -3.20 -3.63 35.88
CA MET A 139 -3.62 -3.86 34.50
C MET A 139 -3.19 -2.70 33.60
N TYR A 140 -3.61 -1.47 33.90
CA TYR A 140 -3.37 -0.31 33.04
C TYR A 140 -1.87 0.00 32.88
N SER A 141 -1.08 -0.21 33.94
CA SER A 141 0.39 -0.09 33.90
C SER A 141 1.05 -0.99 32.84
N GLN A 142 0.41 -2.10 32.46
CA GLN A 142 0.90 -3.03 31.44
C GLN A 142 0.47 -2.64 30.02
N ARG A 143 -0.36 -1.61 29.82
CA ARG A 143 -0.95 -1.24 28.52
C ARG A 143 0.08 -1.25 27.38
N LYS A 144 1.19 -0.54 27.56
CA LYS A 144 2.25 -0.43 26.54
C LYS A 144 2.81 -1.80 26.16
N THR A 145 3.06 -2.66 27.14
CA THR A 145 3.55 -4.03 26.92
C THR A 145 2.51 -4.88 26.19
N LEU A 146 1.22 -4.74 26.51
CA LEU A 146 0.14 -5.46 25.83
C LEU A 146 -0.01 -5.01 24.37
N THR A 147 0.01 -3.70 24.11
CA THR A 147 0.01 -3.14 22.76
C THR A 147 1.20 -3.66 21.94
N GLN A 148 2.41 -3.67 22.52
CA GLN A 148 3.59 -4.25 21.88
C GLN A 148 3.43 -5.74 21.58
N ALA A 149 2.85 -6.53 22.49
CA ALA A 149 2.61 -7.95 22.27
C ALA A 149 1.66 -8.21 21.09
N VAL A 150 0.58 -7.43 20.99
CA VAL A 150 -0.37 -7.48 19.85
C VAL A 150 0.37 -7.17 18.54
N LEU A 151 1.15 -6.09 18.50
CA LEU A 151 1.90 -5.67 17.32
C LEU A 151 2.97 -6.67 16.90
N ILE A 152 3.68 -7.29 17.86
CA ILE A 152 4.65 -8.36 17.58
C ILE A 152 3.95 -9.58 17.00
N SER A 153 2.79 -9.97 17.55
CA SER A 153 2.01 -11.08 17.00
C SER A 153 1.55 -10.80 15.57
N TYR A 154 1.06 -9.60 15.30
CA TYR A 154 0.61 -9.16 13.98
C TYR A 154 1.77 -9.13 12.98
N LYS A 155 2.90 -8.54 13.37
CA LYS A 155 4.13 -8.52 12.59
C LYS A 155 4.58 -9.93 12.19
N GLY A 156 4.56 -10.87 13.15
CA GLY A 156 5.00 -12.24 12.90
C GLY A 156 4.06 -13.02 11.97
N LYS A 157 2.75 -12.97 12.22
CA LYS A 157 1.76 -13.80 11.52
C LYS A 157 1.42 -13.30 10.12
N GLN A 158 1.31 -11.98 9.94
CA GLN A 158 0.79 -11.39 8.69
C GLN A 158 1.87 -10.58 7.95
N LEU A 159 2.54 -9.63 8.62
CA LEU A 159 3.47 -8.71 7.94
C LEU A 159 4.84 -9.30 7.59
N SER A 160 5.22 -10.44 8.19
CA SER A 160 6.55 -11.05 7.98
C SER A 160 6.83 -11.39 6.52
N ARG A 161 5.79 -11.75 5.75
CA ARG A 161 5.88 -12.06 4.32
C ARG A 161 6.14 -10.84 3.42
N PHE A 162 5.92 -9.62 3.94
CA PHE A 162 6.08 -8.36 3.23
C PHE A 162 7.21 -7.48 3.79
N SER A 163 7.90 -7.93 4.84
CA SER A 163 8.95 -7.14 5.51
C SER A 163 10.36 -7.64 5.23
N HIS A 164 10.52 -8.92 4.88
CA HIS A 164 11.81 -9.55 4.63
C HIS A 164 11.75 -10.44 3.40
N TYR A 165 12.87 -10.56 2.69
CA TYR A 165 13.08 -11.60 1.70
C TYR A 165 13.46 -12.91 2.43
N LYS A 166 12.74 -13.99 2.11
CA LYS A 166 13.05 -15.34 2.60
C LYS A 166 12.76 -16.34 1.50
N GLU A 167 13.67 -17.29 1.29
CA GLU A 167 13.52 -18.37 0.31
C GLU A 167 12.53 -19.44 0.79
N GLU A 168 11.28 -19.04 1.04
CA GLU A 168 10.22 -19.87 1.59
C GLU A 168 8.91 -19.58 0.86
N GLU A 169 8.13 -20.62 0.55
CA GLU A 169 6.82 -20.44 -0.10
C GLU A 169 5.87 -19.62 0.79
N GLY A 170 5.14 -18.68 0.18
CA GLY A 170 4.27 -17.75 0.89
C GLY A 170 4.97 -16.45 1.31
N ASN A 171 6.28 -16.32 1.09
CA ASN A 171 6.96 -15.03 1.12
C ASN A 171 6.71 -14.29 -0.20
N TYR A 172 6.12 -13.08 -0.12
CA TYR A 172 5.67 -12.33 -1.29
C TYR A 172 6.79 -12.07 -2.31
N TYR A 173 7.98 -11.68 -1.83
CA TYR A 173 9.10 -11.35 -2.71
C TYR A 173 9.67 -12.59 -3.40
N TYR A 174 9.82 -13.69 -2.64
CA TYR A 174 10.31 -14.95 -3.17
C TYR A 174 9.36 -15.58 -4.18
N ASP A 175 8.05 -15.56 -3.90
CA ASP A 175 7.04 -16.12 -4.80
C ASP A 175 7.06 -15.43 -6.18
N VAL A 176 7.19 -14.10 -6.20
CA VAL A 176 7.36 -13.31 -7.44
C VAL A 176 8.67 -13.65 -8.15
N CYS A 177 9.78 -13.73 -7.41
CA CYS A 177 11.08 -14.09 -7.98
C CYS A 177 11.07 -15.49 -8.61
N LYS A 178 10.45 -16.46 -7.94
CA LYS A 178 10.29 -17.84 -8.40
C LYS A 178 9.48 -17.90 -9.70
N GLU A 179 8.42 -17.10 -9.82
CA GLU A 179 7.62 -17.00 -11.03
C GLU A 179 8.46 -16.47 -12.22
N ILE A 180 9.21 -15.38 -12.01
CA ILE A 180 10.07 -14.80 -13.06
C ILE A 180 11.20 -15.75 -13.45
N SER A 181 11.85 -16.42 -12.47
CA SER A 181 12.86 -17.45 -12.74
C SER A 181 12.32 -18.59 -13.60
N LYS A 182 11.05 -18.97 -13.43
CA LYS A 182 10.39 -19.97 -14.28
C LYS A 182 10.25 -19.48 -15.72
N ILE A 183 9.85 -18.22 -15.92
CA ILE A 183 9.76 -17.58 -17.25
C ILE A 183 11.15 -17.51 -17.91
N LEU A 184 12.19 -17.10 -17.18
CA LEU A 184 13.56 -17.05 -17.68
C LEU A 184 14.10 -18.42 -18.06
N THR A 185 13.81 -19.45 -17.26
CA THR A 185 14.18 -20.84 -17.57
C THR A 185 13.49 -21.30 -18.85
N GLU A 186 12.23 -20.96 -19.04
CA GLU A 186 11.50 -21.27 -20.26
C GLU A 186 12.13 -20.57 -21.48
N ILE A 187 12.49 -19.29 -21.36
CA ILE A 187 13.18 -18.52 -22.42
C ILE A 187 14.53 -19.15 -22.75
N GLU A 188 15.35 -19.48 -21.75
CA GLU A 188 16.67 -20.07 -21.94
C GLU A 188 16.58 -21.41 -22.72
N VAL A 189 15.69 -22.29 -22.27
CA VAL A 189 15.47 -23.60 -22.90
C VAL A 189 15.04 -23.43 -24.36
N ARG A 190 14.10 -22.51 -24.63
CA ARG A 190 13.63 -22.24 -26.00
C ARG A 190 14.72 -21.61 -26.87
N ALA A 191 15.48 -20.67 -26.34
CA ALA A 191 16.57 -20.02 -27.06
C ALA A 191 17.65 -21.02 -27.47
N LYS A 192 18.04 -21.93 -26.56
CA LYS A 192 19.00 -23.00 -26.86
C LYS A 192 18.46 -23.95 -27.92
N ASP A 193 17.18 -24.32 -27.87
CA ASP A 193 16.58 -25.21 -28.87
C ASP A 193 16.59 -24.57 -30.28
N ILE A 194 16.10 -23.33 -30.40
CA ILE A 194 16.00 -22.61 -31.69
C ILE A 194 17.38 -22.36 -32.30
N THR A 195 18.38 -22.05 -31.47
CA THR A 195 19.75 -21.78 -31.94
C THR A 195 20.62 -23.03 -32.08
N ASN A 196 20.06 -24.23 -31.89
CA ASN A 196 20.82 -25.48 -31.80
C ASN A 196 21.99 -25.40 -30.80
N GLY A 197 21.79 -24.68 -29.69
CA GLY A 197 22.75 -24.48 -28.61
C GLY A 197 23.81 -23.41 -28.89
N GLN A 198 23.70 -22.63 -29.97
CA GLN A 198 24.67 -21.56 -30.28
C GLN A 198 24.52 -20.32 -29.40
N VAL A 199 23.34 -20.08 -28.80
CA VAL A 199 23.13 -18.96 -27.88
C VAL A 199 23.96 -19.15 -26.61
N SER A 200 24.79 -18.15 -26.29
CA SER A 200 25.64 -18.15 -25.10
C SER A 200 25.03 -17.23 -24.05
N LEU A 201 24.47 -17.80 -22.99
CA LEU A 201 23.91 -17.07 -21.86
C LEU A 201 24.77 -17.25 -20.61
N PRO A 202 24.83 -16.25 -19.71
CA PRO A 202 25.46 -16.40 -18.40
C PRO A 202 24.87 -17.58 -17.60
N GLY A 203 25.69 -18.26 -16.79
CA GLY A 203 25.23 -19.42 -16.02
C GLY A 203 24.17 -19.11 -14.97
N ASP A 204 24.06 -17.85 -14.55
CA ASP A 204 23.07 -17.30 -13.63
C ASP A 204 21.91 -16.60 -14.36
N PHE A 205 21.75 -16.79 -15.68
CA PHE A 205 20.71 -16.13 -16.46
C PHE A 205 19.30 -16.38 -15.88
N THR A 206 19.01 -17.61 -15.48
CA THR A 206 17.70 -18.02 -14.93
C THR A 206 17.52 -17.65 -13.45
N LEU A 207 18.61 -17.29 -12.76
CA LEU A 207 18.56 -16.84 -11.38
C LEU A 207 17.98 -15.43 -11.31
N PHE A 208 16.91 -15.28 -10.53
CA PHE A 208 16.25 -14.01 -10.30
C PHE A 208 16.03 -13.81 -8.81
N GLU A 209 16.93 -13.06 -8.18
CA GLU A 209 16.90 -12.80 -6.74
C GLU A 209 16.81 -11.29 -6.51
N VAL A 210 15.61 -10.83 -6.18
CA VAL A 210 15.33 -9.42 -5.89
C VAL A 210 14.49 -9.37 -4.62
N GLY A 211 14.82 -8.45 -3.72
CA GLY A 211 14.10 -8.31 -2.48
C GLY A 211 14.69 -7.22 -1.59
N PRO A 212 13.99 -6.85 -0.52
CA PRO A 212 14.45 -5.80 0.40
C PRO A 212 15.80 -6.08 1.06
N ASP A 213 16.18 -7.35 1.19
CA ASP A 213 17.42 -7.74 1.86
C ASP A 213 18.59 -8.01 0.89
N ASN A 214 18.36 -7.93 -0.43
CA ASN A 214 19.33 -8.31 -1.46
C ASN A 214 20.06 -7.10 -2.05
N GLY A 215 20.73 -6.31 -1.20
CA GLY A 215 21.61 -5.20 -1.63
C GLY A 215 20.89 -3.90 -2.00
N TYR A 216 19.63 -3.76 -1.59
CA TYR A 216 18.81 -2.56 -1.75
C TYR A 216 18.50 -1.94 -0.39
N ASP A 217 18.12 -0.66 -0.34
CA ASP A 217 17.82 0.07 0.91
C ASP A 217 16.48 -0.37 1.55
N GLY A 218 16.25 -1.68 1.65
CA GLY A 218 15.04 -2.27 2.21
C GLY A 218 14.89 -2.01 3.70
N ASP A 219 15.97 -1.67 4.39
CA ASP A 219 15.88 -1.15 5.74
C ASP A 219 15.09 0.16 5.81
N ALA A 220 15.19 1.03 4.80
CA ALA A 220 14.43 2.28 4.74
C ALA A 220 12.95 2.02 4.39
N TYR A 221 12.66 1.35 3.27
CA TYR A 221 11.28 1.23 2.79
C TYR A 221 10.46 0.11 3.47
N CYS A 222 11.10 -0.87 4.11
CA CYS A 222 10.38 -1.83 4.98
C CYS A 222 10.43 -1.44 6.47
N TYR A 223 11.02 -0.28 6.84
CA TYR A 223 11.25 0.11 8.23
C TYR A 223 9.99 0.00 9.09
N LYS A 224 8.88 0.57 8.61
CA LYS A 224 7.60 0.62 9.34
C LYS A 224 7.04 -0.76 9.59
N LEU A 225 7.13 -1.68 8.63
CA LEU A 225 6.68 -3.07 8.79
C LEU A 225 7.59 -3.86 9.75
N ARG A 226 8.92 -3.66 9.66
CA ARG A 226 9.92 -4.34 10.50
C ARG A 226 9.88 -3.88 11.97
N ASN A 227 9.55 -2.61 12.20
CA ASN A 227 9.62 -1.95 13.50
C ASN A 227 8.26 -1.40 13.94
N ILE A 228 7.17 -2.01 13.48
CA ILE A 228 5.81 -1.53 13.75
C ILE A 228 5.59 -1.32 15.24
N GLU A 229 6.07 -2.21 16.11
CA GLU A 229 5.93 -2.13 17.57
C GLU A 229 6.69 -0.97 18.24
N LYS A 230 7.58 -0.29 17.50
CA LYS A 230 8.42 0.81 18.00
C LYS A 230 7.96 2.19 17.54
N LEU A 231 6.93 2.25 16.69
CA LEU A 231 6.41 3.52 16.20
C LEU A 231 5.80 4.34 17.35
N ASP A 232 5.97 5.65 17.30
CA ASP A 232 5.52 6.60 18.33
C ASP A 232 4.00 6.81 18.32
N VAL A 233 3.31 6.38 17.27
CA VAL A 233 1.83 6.44 17.14
C VAL A 233 1.11 5.63 18.24
N TRP A 234 1.73 4.60 18.79
CA TRP A 234 1.10 3.74 19.82
C TRP A 234 1.01 4.40 21.20
N ASP A 235 1.81 5.45 21.42
CA ASP A 235 1.84 6.20 22.67
C ASP A 235 1.02 7.52 22.58
N LYS A 236 0.46 7.86 21.41
CA LYS A 236 -0.38 9.05 21.20
C LYS A 236 -1.87 8.75 21.37
N ASP A 237 -2.65 9.73 21.81
CA ASP A 237 -4.13 9.68 21.90
C ASP A 237 -4.70 8.49 22.66
N VAL A 238 -3.93 7.98 23.62
CA VAL A 238 -4.28 6.83 24.45
C VAL A 238 -5.33 7.24 25.47
N LYS A 239 -6.36 6.41 25.66
CA LYS A 239 -7.37 6.65 26.70
C LYS A 239 -6.75 6.51 28.09
N PRO A 240 -6.96 7.47 29.00
CA PRO A 240 -6.44 7.41 30.37
C PRO A 240 -7.08 6.26 31.15
N ALA A 241 -6.47 5.83 32.25
CA ALA A 241 -7.04 4.78 33.12
C ALA A 241 -8.49 5.07 33.54
N THR A 242 -8.81 6.34 33.78
CA THR A 242 -10.15 6.82 34.14
C THR A 242 -11.22 6.54 33.08
N TYR A 243 -10.84 6.24 31.83
CA TYR A 243 -11.79 5.81 30.80
C TYR A 243 -12.44 4.47 31.15
N PHE A 244 -11.75 3.62 31.91
CA PHE A 244 -12.20 2.28 32.28
C PHE A 244 -12.87 2.21 33.65
N ASP A 245 -12.97 3.34 34.35
CA ASP A 245 -13.43 3.44 35.74
C ASP A 245 -14.86 2.89 35.91
N SER A 246 -15.74 3.16 34.94
CA SER A 246 -17.14 2.71 34.96
C SER A 246 -17.32 1.19 34.88
N TYR A 247 -16.28 0.44 34.51
CA TYR A 247 -16.30 -1.03 34.43
C TYR A 247 -15.78 -1.69 35.71
N ILE A 248 -15.47 -0.90 36.73
CA ILE A 248 -15.04 -1.38 38.05
C ILE A 248 -16.28 -1.61 38.89
N ASN A 249 -16.56 -2.89 39.16
CA ASN A 249 -17.71 -3.28 39.94
C ASN A 249 -17.40 -3.27 41.43
N CYS A 250 -18.45 -3.07 42.22
CA CYS A 250 -18.40 -3.21 43.68
C CYS A 250 -19.56 -4.07 44.15
N ASP A 251 -19.24 -5.25 44.68
CA ASP A 251 -20.18 -6.16 45.30
C ASP A 251 -20.59 -5.64 46.69
N GLU A 252 -21.88 -5.73 47.01
CA GLU A 252 -22.41 -5.43 48.34
C GLU A 252 -22.53 -6.72 49.16
N LEU A 253 -21.94 -6.71 50.35
CA LEU A 253 -21.90 -7.81 51.30
C LEU A 253 -22.44 -7.33 52.65
N GLY A 254 -23.77 -7.21 52.75
CA GLY A 254 -24.41 -6.69 53.96
C GLY A 254 -24.15 -5.19 54.16
N ASP A 255 -23.38 -4.81 55.17
CA ASP A 255 -22.98 -3.42 55.45
C ASP A 255 -21.58 -3.07 54.88
N ARG A 256 -21.00 -3.97 54.07
CA ARG A 256 -19.66 -3.86 53.51
C ARG A 256 -19.66 -3.95 51.98
N TYR A 257 -18.57 -3.49 51.39
CA TYR A 257 -18.38 -3.46 49.94
C TYR A 257 -17.04 -4.08 49.54
N ARG A 258 -16.97 -4.70 48.36
CA ARG A 258 -15.76 -5.34 47.82
C ARG A 258 -15.66 -5.03 46.33
N PHE A 259 -14.48 -4.65 45.83
CA PHE A 259 -14.33 -4.42 44.39
C PHE A 259 -14.20 -5.75 43.61
N ASP A 260 -14.70 -5.72 42.38
CA ASP A 260 -14.53 -6.75 41.35
C ASP A 260 -14.05 -6.12 40.03
N LEU A 261 -12.95 -6.63 39.51
CA LEU A 261 -12.26 -6.17 38.31
C LEU A 261 -12.45 -7.08 37.10
N HIS A 262 -13.30 -8.12 37.16
CA HIS A 262 -13.48 -9.03 36.01
C HIS A 262 -14.00 -8.31 34.77
N GLU A 263 -14.98 -7.42 34.92
CA GLU A 263 -15.54 -6.68 33.78
C GLU A 263 -14.52 -5.71 33.17
N VAL A 264 -13.88 -4.87 34.00
CA VAL A 264 -12.82 -3.97 33.53
C VAL A 264 -11.66 -4.72 32.89
N GLN A 265 -11.30 -5.90 33.41
CA GLN A 265 -10.27 -6.75 32.81
C GLN A 265 -10.65 -7.20 31.40
N GLN A 266 -11.88 -7.70 31.23
CA GLN A 266 -12.37 -8.13 29.92
C GLN A 266 -12.41 -6.95 28.95
N LYS A 267 -13.00 -5.82 29.36
CA LYS A 267 -13.11 -4.62 28.53
C LYS A 267 -11.75 -4.07 28.15
N PHE A 268 -10.80 -4.06 29.09
CA PHE A 268 -9.44 -3.61 28.82
C PHE A 268 -8.72 -4.55 27.83
N ARG A 269 -8.89 -5.87 27.96
CA ARG A 269 -8.32 -6.85 27.00
C ARG A 269 -8.89 -6.69 25.59
N GLU A 270 -10.20 -6.48 25.46
CA GLU A 270 -10.89 -6.22 24.18
C GLU A 270 -10.43 -4.88 23.58
N TYR A 271 -10.21 -3.87 24.42
CA TYR A 271 -9.85 -2.53 23.97
C TYR A 271 -8.45 -2.44 23.34
N ILE A 272 -7.45 -3.18 23.84
CA ILE A 272 -6.07 -3.09 23.30
C ILE A 272 -5.98 -3.40 21.80
N PRO A 273 -6.46 -4.57 21.30
CA PRO A 273 -6.42 -4.87 19.86
C PRO A 273 -7.33 -3.94 19.05
N PHE A 274 -8.47 -3.50 19.60
CA PHE A 274 -9.33 -2.49 18.98
C PHE A 274 -8.62 -1.13 18.82
N GLU A 275 -7.90 -0.66 19.84
CA GLU A 275 -7.10 0.57 19.74
C GLU A 275 -6.03 0.45 18.64
N VAL A 276 -5.40 -0.72 18.54
CA VAL A 276 -4.43 -1.03 17.49
C VAL A 276 -5.10 -1.04 16.11
N SER A 277 -6.28 -1.64 15.96
CA SER A 277 -7.01 -1.69 14.68
C SER A 277 -7.40 -0.30 14.19
N LEU A 278 -7.91 0.56 15.07
CA LEU A 278 -8.25 1.95 14.74
C LEU A 278 -7.03 2.75 14.25
N LYS A 279 -5.89 2.57 14.91
CA LYS A 279 -4.63 3.27 14.58
C LYS A 279 -3.94 2.68 13.34
N LEU A 280 -4.08 1.38 13.08
CA LEU A 280 -3.54 0.73 11.89
C LEU A 280 -4.35 1.03 10.64
N GLY A 281 -5.68 1.20 10.78
CA GLY A 281 -6.69 1.44 9.76
C GLY A 281 -6.15 1.75 8.36
N SER A 282 -6.14 3.03 7.96
CA SER A 282 -5.57 3.45 6.66
C SER A 282 -4.04 3.32 6.57
N PRO A 283 -3.25 3.64 7.61
CA PRO A 283 -1.79 3.67 7.49
C PRO A 283 -1.14 2.35 7.05
N ILE A 284 -1.69 1.20 7.42
CA ILE A 284 -1.06 -0.09 7.05
C ILE A 284 -1.02 -0.31 5.53
N TYR A 285 -2.05 0.12 4.81
CA TYR A 285 -2.11 0.02 3.35
C TYR A 285 -1.01 0.85 2.70
N GLU A 286 -0.79 2.06 3.21
CA GLU A 286 0.29 2.94 2.77
C GLU A 286 1.66 2.30 3.08
N TRP A 287 1.85 1.71 4.26
CA TRP A 287 3.14 1.11 4.64
C TRP A 287 3.47 -0.14 3.84
N VAL A 288 2.47 -0.95 3.47
CA VAL A 288 2.66 -2.10 2.58
C VAL A 288 2.96 -1.64 1.16
N ASP A 289 2.26 -0.61 0.65
CA ASP A 289 2.55 -0.07 -0.67
C ASP A 289 3.93 0.59 -0.75
N GLU A 290 4.34 1.34 0.28
CA GLU A 290 5.69 1.89 0.45
C GLU A 290 6.75 0.78 0.43
N ALA A 291 6.49 -0.39 1.03
CA ALA A 291 7.43 -1.51 1.05
C ALA A 291 7.50 -2.27 -0.29
N VAL A 292 6.40 -2.29 -1.05
CA VAL A 292 6.29 -3.07 -2.29
C VAL A 292 6.63 -2.25 -3.53
N LYS A 293 6.36 -0.95 -3.54
CA LYS A 293 6.59 -0.07 -4.70
C LYS A 293 8.06 -0.11 -5.17
N PRO A 294 9.08 0.09 -4.30
CA PRO A 294 10.49 -0.02 -4.72
C PRO A 294 10.83 -1.41 -5.26
N PHE A 295 10.28 -2.47 -4.66
CA PHE A 295 10.47 -3.83 -5.16
C PHE A 295 9.94 -4.00 -6.59
N LYS A 296 8.74 -3.46 -6.90
CA LYS A 296 8.18 -3.51 -8.26
C LYS A 296 9.09 -2.83 -9.28
N GLU A 297 9.67 -1.69 -8.92
CA GLU A 297 10.64 -0.97 -9.77
C GLU A 297 11.92 -1.76 -9.97
N LEU A 298 12.46 -2.35 -8.90
CA LEU A 298 13.65 -3.21 -8.97
C LEU A 298 13.43 -4.44 -9.84
N VAL A 299 12.27 -5.09 -9.72
CA VAL A 299 11.88 -6.21 -10.58
C VAL A 299 11.87 -5.78 -12.04
N ARG A 300 11.25 -4.66 -12.38
CA ARG A 300 11.25 -4.13 -13.76
C ARG A 300 12.65 -3.89 -14.28
N LYS A 301 13.50 -3.23 -13.48
CA LYS A 301 14.91 -2.98 -13.84
C LYS A 301 15.66 -4.28 -14.10
N LYS A 302 15.53 -5.27 -13.21
CA LYS A 302 16.20 -6.57 -13.35
C LYS A 302 15.67 -7.38 -14.53
N ILE A 303 14.37 -7.31 -14.81
CA ILE A 303 13.78 -7.87 -16.03
C ILE A 303 14.42 -7.23 -17.26
N SER A 304 14.54 -5.91 -17.32
CA SER A 304 15.19 -5.21 -18.44
C SER A 304 16.66 -5.62 -18.61
N GLU A 305 17.42 -5.77 -17.52
CA GLU A 305 18.79 -6.30 -17.58
C GLU A 305 18.82 -7.71 -18.20
N LYS A 306 17.94 -8.62 -17.78
CA LYS A 306 17.84 -9.98 -18.34
C LYS A 306 17.41 -9.97 -19.81
N VAL A 307 16.48 -9.08 -20.18
CA VAL A 307 16.04 -8.87 -21.57
C VAL A 307 17.21 -8.41 -22.45
N VAL A 308 18.01 -7.45 -21.99
CA VAL A 308 19.20 -6.98 -22.74
C VAL A 308 20.19 -8.12 -22.94
N ILE A 309 20.43 -8.94 -21.91
CA ILE A 309 21.32 -10.11 -22.00
C ILE A 309 20.84 -11.08 -23.08
N ILE A 310 19.56 -11.48 -23.06
CA ILE A 310 19.03 -12.44 -24.06
C ILE A 310 18.95 -11.83 -25.46
N SER A 311 18.55 -10.57 -25.60
CA SER A 311 18.50 -9.88 -26.89
C SER A 311 19.89 -9.79 -27.53
N SER A 312 20.91 -9.40 -26.76
CA SER A 312 22.30 -9.34 -27.25
C SER A 312 22.82 -10.73 -27.63
N ALA A 313 22.61 -11.75 -26.79
CA ALA A 313 23.02 -13.12 -27.08
C ALA A 313 22.36 -13.70 -28.34
N LEU A 314 21.10 -13.32 -28.61
CA LEU A 314 20.39 -13.70 -29.83
C LEU A 314 20.90 -12.95 -31.07
N LYS A 315 21.28 -11.67 -30.95
CA LYS A 315 21.88 -10.90 -32.07
C LYS A 315 23.23 -11.45 -32.51
N ASP A 316 24.05 -11.89 -31.56
CA ASP A 316 25.39 -12.41 -31.84
C ASP A 316 25.35 -13.80 -32.50
N CYS A 317 24.18 -14.43 -32.58
CA CYS A 317 24.01 -15.70 -33.28
C CYS A 317 23.94 -15.46 -34.82
N PRO A 318 24.74 -16.17 -35.63
CA PRO A 318 24.84 -15.95 -37.08
C PRO A 318 23.55 -16.23 -37.88
N GLN A 319 22.53 -16.82 -37.26
CA GLN A 319 21.21 -17.06 -37.86
C GLN A 319 20.28 -15.83 -37.79
N PHE A 320 20.69 -14.74 -37.13
CA PHE A 320 19.84 -13.59 -36.80
C PHE A 320 20.27 -12.27 -37.43
N SER A 321 21.27 -12.28 -38.32
CA SER A 321 21.70 -11.08 -39.06
C SER A 321 20.76 -10.81 -40.25
N GLU A 322 19.63 -10.15 -40.01
CA GLU A 322 18.86 -9.49 -41.07
C GLU A 322 18.80 -7.98 -40.83
N ASP A 323 19.05 -7.24 -41.92
CA ASP A 323 18.93 -5.78 -42.03
C ASP A 323 17.55 -5.31 -41.57
N CYS A 324 17.51 -4.51 -40.50
CA CYS A 324 16.28 -3.87 -40.05
C CYS A 324 16.30 -2.38 -40.40
N ALA A 325 15.20 -1.90 -40.97
CA ALA A 325 14.94 -0.50 -41.31
C ALA A 325 15.30 0.46 -40.18
N ASP A 326 15.69 1.69 -40.53
CA ASP A 326 16.18 2.75 -39.64
C ASP A 326 15.34 2.88 -38.34
N PRO A 327 15.82 2.36 -37.19
CA PRO A 327 15.06 2.31 -35.94
C PRO A 327 14.80 3.72 -35.39
N TYR A 328 15.62 4.71 -35.76
CA TYR A 328 15.51 6.07 -35.24
C TYR A 328 14.26 6.79 -35.74
N ASN A 329 13.81 6.51 -36.97
CA ASN A 329 12.56 7.09 -37.49
C ASN A 329 11.32 6.51 -36.79
N ALA A 330 11.34 5.20 -36.49
CA ALA A 330 10.24 4.54 -35.78
C ALA A 330 10.16 5.01 -34.31
N VAL A 331 11.30 5.11 -33.63
CA VAL A 331 11.42 5.71 -32.28
C VAL A 331 10.89 7.13 -32.29
N LYS A 332 11.31 7.96 -33.25
CA LYS A 332 10.87 9.35 -33.34
C LYS A 332 9.36 9.49 -33.47
N ASN A 333 8.72 8.65 -34.28
CA ASN A 333 7.26 8.67 -34.44
C ASN A 333 6.54 8.30 -33.13
N GLU A 334 6.96 7.24 -32.44
CA GLU A 334 6.35 6.84 -31.17
C GLU A 334 6.57 7.87 -30.05
N LEU A 335 7.74 8.54 -30.03
CA LEU A 335 7.98 9.63 -29.09
C LEU A 335 7.07 10.84 -29.37
N ILE A 336 6.78 11.15 -30.63
CA ILE A 336 5.83 12.22 -31.00
C ILE A 336 4.41 11.83 -30.58
N GLU A 337 4.00 10.58 -30.77
CA GLU A 337 2.70 10.09 -30.30
C GLU A 337 2.57 10.17 -28.78
N LEU A 338 3.63 9.81 -28.04
CA LEU A 338 3.68 9.91 -26.58
C LEU A 338 3.55 11.37 -26.12
N ILE A 339 4.20 12.33 -26.79
CA ILE A 339 4.05 13.76 -26.50
C ILE A 339 2.58 14.17 -26.62
N GLU A 340 1.89 13.78 -27.69
CA GLU A 340 0.47 14.10 -27.88
C GLU A 340 -0.44 13.39 -26.87
N GLU A 341 -0.07 12.20 -26.40
CA GLU A 341 -0.77 11.55 -25.29
C GLU A 341 -0.65 12.35 -23.99
N VAL A 342 0.58 12.74 -23.60
CA VAL A 342 0.82 13.45 -22.35
C VAL A 342 0.16 14.83 -22.35
N LYS A 343 0.14 15.54 -23.48
CA LYS A 343 -0.58 16.81 -23.63
C LYS A 343 -2.08 16.72 -23.32
N ARG A 344 -2.68 15.54 -23.49
CA ARG A 344 -4.11 15.30 -23.23
C ARG A 344 -4.41 14.89 -21.79
N LYS A 345 -3.39 14.63 -20.97
CA LYS A 345 -3.59 14.30 -19.56
C LYS A 345 -4.14 15.52 -18.81
N THR A 346 -5.02 15.27 -17.87
CA THR A 346 -5.57 16.29 -16.96
C THR A 346 -5.41 15.82 -15.54
N LEU A 347 -5.35 16.77 -14.62
CA LEU A 347 -5.46 16.44 -13.20
C LEU A 347 -6.86 15.88 -12.93
N LYS A 348 -6.96 15.00 -11.93
CA LYS A 348 -8.25 14.54 -11.40
C LYS A 348 -8.52 15.24 -10.09
N GLN A 349 -9.79 15.48 -9.79
CA GLN A 349 -10.19 16.04 -8.51
C GLN A 349 -9.74 15.10 -7.38
N GLU A 350 -8.97 15.66 -6.44
CA GLU A 350 -8.54 14.96 -5.23
C GLU A 350 -9.48 15.29 -4.06
N THR A 351 -9.55 14.36 -3.11
CA THR A 351 -10.26 14.54 -1.84
C THR A 351 -9.37 14.14 -0.69
N VAL A 352 -9.58 14.77 0.48
CA VAL A 352 -8.87 14.40 1.71
C VAL A 352 -9.87 14.12 2.82
N PHE A 353 -9.59 13.09 3.60
CA PHE A 353 -10.42 12.72 4.75
C PHE A 353 -9.73 13.18 6.02
N LYS A 354 -10.45 13.96 6.83
CA LYS A 354 -10.03 14.30 8.18
C LYS A 354 -10.99 13.67 9.18
N SER A 355 -10.49 12.71 9.96
CA SER A 355 -11.20 12.25 11.15
C SER A 355 -11.20 13.38 12.18
N VAL A 356 -12.39 13.76 12.62
CA VAL A 356 -12.61 14.67 13.74
C VAL A 356 -13.18 13.83 14.87
N ASP A 357 -12.60 13.97 16.06
CA ASP A 357 -13.00 13.21 17.24
C ASP A 357 -14.41 13.64 17.71
N THR A 358 -15.42 12.85 17.33
CA THR A 358 -16.84 13.01 17.72
C THR A 358 -17.28 12.01 18.79
N ASP A 359 -16.45 11.02 19.12
CA ASP A 359 -16.80 9.95 20.05
C ASP A 359 -16.65 10.42 21.49
N TYR A 360 -17.72 11.01 22.03
CA TYR A 360 -17.77 11.36 23.44
C TYR A 360 -19.20 11.44 23.98
N SER A 361 -19.76 10.29 24.39
CA SER A 361 -20.91 10.26 25.30
C SER A 361 -20.42 10.45 26.74
N SER A 362 -21.09 11.33 27.48
CA SER A 362 -20.83 11.55 28.90
C SER A 362 -21.98 10.94 29.71
N ASP A 363 -22.01 9.61 29.80
CA ASP A 363 -23.07 8.87 30.50
C ASP A 363 -23.08 9.23 32.00
N TYR A 364 -23.93 10.19 32.38
CA TYR A 364 -24.37 10.51 33.75
C TYR A 364 -23.28 10.66 34.83
N ARG A 365 -22.14 11.27 34.50
CA ARG A 365 -20.99 11.42 35.42
C ARG A 365 -20.98 12.70 36.27
N PHE A 366 -21.90 13.64 36.05
CA PHE A 366 -21.92 14.92 36.77
C PHE A 366 -22.98 14.96 37.86
N THR A 367 -22.67 15.59 38.99
CA THR A 367 -23.63 15.79 40.10
C THR A 367 -24.34 17.15 40.05
N SER A 368 -24.18 17.89 38.94
CA SER A 368 -24.74 19.22 38.72
C SER A 368 -24.98 19.46 37.23
N GLU A 369 -26.16 19.97 36.89
CA GLU A 369 -26.52 20.39 35.54
C GLU A 369 -25.54 21.41 34.96
N SER A 370 -25.20 22.44 35.75
CA SER A 370 -24.28 23.52 35.33
C SER A 370 -22.88 22.98 35.01
N LYS A 371 -22.36 22.04 35.79
CA LYS A 371 -21.07 21.39 35.50
C LYS A 371 -21.13 20.50 34.26
N SER A 372 -22.25 19.81 34.06
CA SER A 372 -22.49 19.01 32.85
C SER A 372 -22.48 19.91 31.60
N ARG A 373 -23.18 21.06 31.66
CA ARG A 373 -23.25 22.04 30.58
C ARG A 373 -21.90 22.70 30.28
N GLU A 374 -21.16 23.13 31.30
CA GLU A 374 -19.81 23.71 31.11
C GLU A 374 -18.86 22.71 30.43
N ALA A 375 -18.93 21.43 30.81
CA ALA A 375 -18.13 20.39 30.17
C ALA A 375 -18.53 20.16 28.71
N ALA A 376 -19.84 20.18 28.40
CA ALA A 376 -20.36 20.06 27.05
C ALA A 376 -19.95 21.25 26.16
N GLU A 377 -20.09 22.49 26.65
CA GLU A 377 -19.68 23.71 25.93
C GLU A 377 -18.18 23.71 25.61
N ASN A 378 -17.34 23.39 26.59
CA ASN A 378 -15.90 23.25 26.38
C ASN A 378 -15.57 22.21 25.30
N ARG A 379 -16.33 21.11 25.25
CA ARG A 379 -16.11 20.04 24.26
C ARG A 379 -16.56 20.47 22.87
N LEU A 380 -17.75 21.05 22.75
CA LEU A 380 -18.27 21.60 21.50
C LEU A 380 -17.33 22.67 20.93
N TRP A 381 -16.80 23.55 21.79
CA TRP A 381 -15.85 24.57 21.38
C TRP A 381 -14.55 23.97 20.83
N ARG A 382 -14.00 22.92 21.48
CA ARG A 382 -12.81 22.23 20.96
C ARG A 382 -13.05 21.58 19.61
N PHE A 383 -14.22 20.95 19.43
CA PHE A 383 -14.63 20.38 18.14
C PHE A 383 -14.67 21.47 17.06
N TYR A 384 -15.41 22.55 17.30
CA TYR A 384 -15.52 23.68 16.38
C TYR A 384 -14.16 24.30 16.05
N ASN A 385 -13.34 24.55 17.07
CA ASN A 385 -12.00 25.13 16.90
C ASN A 385 -11.07 24.21 16.09
N ASN A 386 -11.15 22.90 16.26
CA ASN A 386 -10.39 21.95 15.45
C ASN A 386 -10.79 21.98 13.98
N CYS A 387 -12.10 22.00 13.69
CA CYS A 387 -12.64 22.13 12.35
C CYS A 387 -12.22 23.45 11.69
N GLN A 388 -12.36 24.56 12.42
CA GLN A 388 -11.99 25.89 11.93
C GLN A 388 -10.48 26.02 11.67
N ASN A 389 -9.64 25.50 12.57
CA ASN A 389 -8.19 25.51 12.39
C ASN A 389 -7.77 24.73 11.13
N TYR A 390 -8.38 23.57 10.89
CA TYR A 390 -8.06 22.75 9.71
C TYR A 390 -8.41 23.46 8.39
N LEU A 391 -9.44 24.29 8.39
CA LEU A 391 -9.84 25.11 7.24
C LEU A 391 -9.15 26.48 7.18
N SER A 392 -8.28 26.81 8.13
CA SER A 392 -7.67 28.14 8.22
C SER A 392 -6.22 28.16 7.72
N THR A 393 -5.85 29.28 7.10
CA THR A 393 -4.46 29.54 6.72
C THR A 393 -3.59 29.73 7.97
N GLY A 394 -2.36 29.18 7.95
CA GLY A 394 -1.40 29.32 9.06
C GLY A 394 -1.49 28.27 10.19
N HIS A 395 -2.42 27.30 10.11
CA HIS A 395 -2.51 26.20 11.06
C HIS A 395 -1.93 24.90 10.48
N ASN A 396 -1.53 23.95 11.35
CA ASN A 396 -1.03 22.62 10.95
C ASN A 396 -1.59 21.56 11.89
N PRO A 397 -2.27 20.49 11.42
CA PRO A 397 -2.61 20.19 10.02
C PRO A 397 -3.66 21.16 9.43
N ARG A 398 -3.67 21.30 8.10
CA ARG A 398 -4.65 22.11 7.35
C ARG A 398 -4.96 21.51 5.99
N ILE A 399 -6.18 21.75 5.51
CA ILE A 399 -6.73 21.13 4.30
C ILE A 399 -5.91 21.43 3.04
N SER A 400 -5.35 22.63 2.91
CA SER A 400 -4.55 23.01 1.74
C SER A 400 -3.22 22.28 1.67
N ASN A 401 -2.66 21.85 2.82
CA ASN A 401 -1.45 21.05 2.86
C ASN A 401 -1.72 19.63 2.40
N ASP A 402 -2.73 19.00 3.01
CA ASP A 402 -3.10 17.61 2.70
C ASP A 402 -3.53 17.49 1.22
N LEU A 403 -4.27 18.49 0.71
CA LEU A 403 -4.71 18.52 -0.68
C LEU A 403 -3.55 18.81 -1.66
N SER A 404 -2.61 19.67 -1.31
CA SER A 404 -1.46 19.97 -2.18
C SER A 404 -0.49 18.79 -2.31
N GLU A 405 -0.34 18.00 -1.26
CA GLU A 405 0.44 16.74 -1.29
C GLU A 405 -0.20 15.72 -2.25
N LYS A 406 -1.53 15.57 -2.24
CA LYS A 406 -2.23 14.69 -3.20
C LYS A 406 -2.00 15.13 -4.65
N TYR A 407 -2.12 16.43 -4.94
CA TYR A 407 -1.86 16.95 -6.29
C TYR A 407 -0.39 16.85 -6.70
N GLN A 408 0.56 17.05 -5.77
CA GLN A 408 1.98 16.82 -6.04
C GLN A 408 2.20 15.37 -6.51
N HIS A 409 1.71 14.39 -5.76
CA HIS A 409 1.86 12.99 -6.13
C HIS A 409 1.22 12.67 -7.50
N GLN A 410 0.08 13.27 -7.81
CA GLN A 410 -0.56 13.09 -9.11
C GLN A 410 0.31 13.65 -10.26
N ILE A 411 0.92 14.83 -10.07
CA ILE A 411 1.83 15.45 -11.05
C ILE A 411 3.09 14.58 -11.23
N GLU A 412 3.72 14.17 -10.12
CA GLU A 412 4.90 13.30 -10.13
C GLU A 412 4.61 11.98 -10.84
N SER A 413 3.46 11.36 -10.55
CA SER A 413 3.02 10.13 -11.22
C SER A 413 2.91 10.30 -12.73
N ILE A 414 2.32 11.40 -13.21
CA ILE A 414 2.18 11.65 -14.66
C ILE A 414 3.56 11.84 -15.33
N ILE A 415 4.47 12.55 -14.66
CA ILE A 415 5.83 12.79 -15.18
C ILE A 415 6.65 11.48 -15.18
N ASN A 416 6.53 10.67 -14.13
CA ASN A 416 7.20 9.36 -14.03
C ASN A 416 6.63 8.35 -15.04
N ASP A 417 5.33 8.37 -15.31
CA ASP A 417 4.71 7.58 -16.38
C ASP A 417 5.26 7.99 -17.75
N PHE A 418 5.36 9.29 -18.02
CA PHE A 418 5.98 9.78 -19.26
C PHE A 418 7.42 9.29 -19.41
N LYS A 419 8.25 9.44 -18.37
CA LYS A 419 9.63 8.97 -18.34
C LYS A 419 9.72 7.45 -18.60
N SER A 420 8.89 6.67 -17.92
CA SER A 420 8.84 5.21 -18.08
C SER A 420 8.44 4.81 -19.51
N ASN A 421 7.50 5.52 -20.11
CA ASN A 421 7.07 5.28 -21.50
C ASN A 421 8.16 5.66 -22.50
N VAL A 422 8.93 6.72 -22.26
CA VAL A 422 10.12 7.03 -23.07
C VAL A 422 11.11 5.87 -23.00
N GLN A 423 11.44 5.39 -21.80
CA GLN A 423 12.37 4.26 -21.62
C GLN A 423 11.86 3.00 -22.32
N ALA A 424 10.56 2.69 -22.21
CA ALA A 424 9.95 1.55 -22.90
C ALA A 424 10.03 1.64 -24.43
N ILE A 425 9.90 2.85 -25.01
CA ILE A 425 10.09 3.05 -26.45
C ILE A 425 11.56 2.75 -26.83
N PHE A 426 12.54 3.24 -26.07
CA PHE A 426 13.95 2.94 -26.35
C PHE A 426 14.26 1.44 -26.18
N ASP A 427 13.68 0.78 -25.18
CA ASP A 427 13.78 -0.67 -24.96
C ASP A 427 13.16 -1.50 -26.09
N LYS A 428 12.08 -1.01 -26.70
CA LYS A 428 11.41 -1.67 -27.84
C LYS A 428 12.32 -1.73 -29.07
N TYR A 429 13.14 -0.71 -29.27
CA TYR A 429 14.06 -0.59 -30.41
C TYR A 429 15.52 -0.90 -30.05
N GLU A 430 15.78 -1.35 -28.81
CA GLU A 430 17.10 -1.76 -28.32
C GLU A 430 18.16 -0.66 -28.45
N LEU A 431 17.78 0.59 -28.14
CA LEU A 431 18.65 1.76 -28.14
C LEU A 431 19.07 2.16 -26.72
N GLU A 432 20.25 2.77 -26.58
CA GLU A 432 20.66 3.38 -25.30
C GLU A 432 19.74 4.55 -24.93
N TYR A 433 19.41 4.66 -23.64
CA TYR A 433 18.60 5.78 -23.14
C TYR A 433 19.31 7.12 -23.33
N PRO A 434 18.53 8.21 -23.52
CA PRO A 434 19.08 9.56 -23.53
C PRO A 434 19.77 9.88 -22.19
N LYS A 435 21.09 10.08 -22.21
CA LYS A 435 21.89 10.52 -21.05
C LYS A 435 21.72 12.02 -20.83
N VAL A 436 20.49 12.45 -20.56
CA VAL A 436 20.12 13.85 -20.35
C VAL A 436 19.08 13.99 -19.25
N SER A 437 19.22 15.05 -18.45
CA SER A 437 18.19 15.50 -17.52
C SER A 437 17.43 16.65 -18.16
N ILE A 438 16.11 16.50 -18.29
CA ILE A 438 15.20 17.56 -18.74
C ILE A 438 14.48 18.17 -17.54
N SER A 439 13.80 19.30 -17.74
CA SER A 439 13.11 19.99 -16.67
C SER A 439 11.68 20.39 -17.01
N ALA A 440 10.81 20.27 -16.01
CA ALA A 440 9.47 20.86 -16.03
C ALA A 440 9.51 22.13 -15.18
N THR A 441 9.12 23.27 -15.76
CA THR A 441 9.06 24.56 -15.04
C THR A 441 7.67 25.14 -15.06
N ALA A 442 7.23 25.62 -13.89
CA ALA A 442 6.07 26.49 -13.77
C ALA A 442 6.29 27.45 -12.61
N GLN A 443 6.05 28.74 -12.86
CA GLN A 443 6.33 29.81 -11.91
C GLN A 443 7.76 29.76 -11.37
N LYS A 444 7.96 29.44 -10.08
CA LYS A 444 9.30 29.38 -9.46
C LYS A 444 9.77 27.95 -9.22
N GLN A 445 8.95 26.94 -9.51
CA GLN A 445 9.31 25.55 -9.29
C GLN A 445 9.93 24.90 -10.52
N LEU A 446 10.85 24.01 -10.24
CA LEU A 446 11.62 23.23 -11.20
C LEU A 446 11.55 21.76 -10.76
N ILE A 447 11.08 20.90 -11.67
CA ILE A 447 11.18 19.45 -11.51
C ILE A 447 12.25 18.96 -12.49
N SER A 448 13.27 18.27 -11.98
CA SER A 448 14.30 17.67 -12.83
C SER A 448 13.96 16.21 -13.10
N VAL A 449 14.07 15.79 -14.36
CA VAL A 449 13.75 14.43 -14.82
C VAL A 449 14.96 13.89 -15.57
N ASP A 450 15.72 13.00 -14.92
CA ASP A 450 16.80 12.25 -15.56
C ASP A 450 16.21 11.05 -16.32
N LEU A 451 16.33 11.07 -17.65
CA LEU A 451 15.80 10.03 -18.54
C LEU A 451 16.62 8.74 -18.51
N SER A 452 17.87 8.80 -18.02
CA SER A 452 18.76 7.65 -17.89
C SER A 452 18.69 6.97 -16.52
N SER A 453 18.19 7.69 -15.51
CA SER A 453 17.92 7.14 -14.18
C SER A 453 16.59 6.36 -14.15
N PHE A 454 16.45 5.40 -13.24
CA PHE A 454 15.18 4.74 -12.94
C PHE A 454 14.47 5.31 -11.72
N GLU A 455 15.09 6.27 -11.03
CA GLU A 455 14.50 6.90 -9.85
C GLU A 455 13.32 7.78 -10.26
N ASP A 456 12.23 7.70 -9.49
CA ASP A 456 11.09 8.61 -9.61
C ASP A 456 11.55 10.06 -9.38
N CYS A 457 10.98 11.00 -10.14
CA CYS A 457 11.22 12.41 -9.85
C CYS A 457 10.55 12.80 -8.52
N SER A 458 11.26 13.56 -7.71
CA SER A 458 10.72 14.22 -6.51
C SER A 458 10.62 15.72 -6.75
N SER A 459 9.57 16.34 -6.22
CA SER A 459 9.35 17.78 -6.35
C SER A 459 8.95 18.44 -5.03
N ASN A 460 8.93 19.78 -5.00
CA ASN A 460 8.38 20.57 -3.89
C ASN A 460 7.25 21.48 -4.39
N VAL A 461 6.52 21.03 -5.41
CA VAL A 461 5.42 21.83 -6.02
C VAL A 461 4.23 21.97 -5.07
N ASN A 462 4.10 21.11 -4.06
CA ASN A 462 3.06 21.23 -3.03
C ASN A 462 3.07 22.60 -2.34
N TRP A 463 4.23 23.25 -2.18
CA TRP A 463 4.30 24.57 -1.56
C TRP A 463 3.59 25.64 -2.40
N GLU A 464 3.83 25.66 -3.71
CA GLU A 464 3.14 26.60 -4.61
C GLU A 464 1.66 26.26 -4.75
N ILE A 465 1.33 24.98 -4.90
CA ILE A 465 -0.06 24.51 -4.99
C ILE A 465 -0.83 24.91 -3.73
N ARG A 466 -0.26 24.68 -2.55
CA ARG A 466 -0.85 25.07 -1.26
C ARG A 466 -1.09 26.57 -1.20
N ASP A 467 -0.09 27.37 -1.56
CA ASP A 467 -0.21 28.82 -1.53
C ASP A 467 -1.28 29.31 -2.53
N MET A 468 -1.45 28.64 -3.68
CA MET A 468 -2.55 28.92 -4.61
C MET A 468 -3.92 28.57 -4.02
N ILE A 469 -4.06 27.40 -3.37
CA ILE A 469 -5.30 27.00 -2.68
C ILE A 469 -5.63 27.99 -1.55
N ASP A 470 -4.65 28.32 -0.71
CA ASP A 470 -4.78 29.29 0.39
C ASP A 470 -5.27 30.65 -0.13
N ASN A 471 -4.68 31.16 -1.21
CA ASN A 471 -5.00 32.49 -1.73
C ASN A 471 -6.30 32.55 -2.55
N LYS A 472 -6.62 31.50 -3.30
CA LYS A 472 -7.75 31.50 -4.26
C LYS A 472 -9.02 30.87 -3.72
N ILE A 473 -8.90 29.93 -2.78
CA ILE A 473 -10.02 29.09 -2.31
C ILE A 473 -10.35 29.40 -0.86
N ILE A 474 -9.38 29.36 0.06
CA ILE A 474 -9.65 29.50 1.50
C ILE A 474 -9.70 30.98 1.92
N GLY A 475 -8.67 31.75 1.60
CA GLY A 475 -8.54 33.14 2.05
C GLY A 475 -8.27 33.26 3.56
N SER A 476 -8.64 34.40 4.15
CA SER A 476 -8.47 34.67 5.58
C SER A 476 -9.73 34.31 6.38
N GLY A 477 -9.54 33.61 7.51
CA GLY A 477 -10.60 33.36 8.50
C GLY A 477 -11.31 32.01 8.43
N GLY A 478 -10.80 31.03 7.68
CA GLY A 478 -11.34 29.66 7.69
C GLY A 478 -12.54 29.43 6.77
N LYS A 479 -12.86 30.40 5.92
CA LYS A 479 -13.97 30.33 4.96
C LYS A 479 -13.53 29.59 3.71
N VAL A 480 -14.47 29.08 2.93
CA VAL A 480 -14.19 28.51 1.61
C VAL A 480 -14.95 29.33 0.57
N LYS A 481 -14.24 30.00 -0.34
CA LYS A 481 -14.77 31.00 -1.29
C LYS A 481 -15.68 32.04 -0.63
N HIS A 482 -15.30 32.52 0.55
CA HIS A 482 -16.04 33.47 1.39
C HIS A 482 -17.33 32.95 2.05
N TYR A 483 -17.66 31.66 1.90
CA TYR A 483 -18.79 31.03 2.57
C TYR A 483 -18.37 30.42 3.91
N ASP A 484 -19.19 30.64 4.93
CA ASP A 484 -19.15 29.93 6.20
C ASP A 484 -20.08 28.72 6.10
N TYR A 485 -19.54 27.52 6.26
CA TYR A 485 -20.29 26.28 6.08
C TYR A 485 -20.79 25.68 7.40
N PHE A 486 -20.25 26.13 8.53
CA PHE A 486 -20.69 25.72 9.86
C PHE A 486 -20.39 26.83 10.87
N GLU A 487 -21.22 26.90 11.90
CA GLU A 487 -21.12 27.89 12.97
C GLU A 487 -21.05 27.19 14.33
N TYR A 488 -20.55 27.91 15.33
CA TYR A 488 -20.59 27.44 16.71
C TYR A 488 -21.99 27.63 17.30
N ASP A 489 -22.70 26.53 17.55
CA ASP A 489 -24.07 26.56 18.07
C ASP A 489 -24.23 25.73 19.35
N THR A 490 -24.42 26.40 20.49
CA THR A 490 -24.64 25.73 21.79
C THR A 490 -26.00 25.04 21.90
N SER A 491 -26.90 25.22 20.93
CA SER A 491 -28.15 24.46 20.84
C SER A 491 -27.91 22.96 20.57
N GLU A 492 -26.70 22.58 20.12
CA GLU A 492 -26.29 21.19 19.95
C GLU A 492 -26.08 20.42 21.28
N ILE A 493 -26.22 21.10 22.42
CA ILE A 493 -26.01 20.53 23.76
C ILE A 493 -27.34 20.15 24.40
N ASP A 494 -27.58 18.85 24.50
CA ASP A 494 -28.66 18.31 25.31
C ASP A 494 -28.14 17.82 26.66
N ILE A 495 -28.75 18.32 27.73
CA ILE A 495 -28.46 17.85 29.09
C ILE A 495 -29.52 16.82 29.47
N ILE A 496 -29.05 15.63 29.84
CA ILE A 496 -29.89 14.52 30.30
C ILE A 496 -29.67 14.32 31.80
N ASP A 497 -30.73 14.11 32.57
CA ASP A 497 -30.64 13.73 33.98
C ASP A 497 -31.25 12.37 34.24
N THR A 498 -30.74 11.71 35.28
CA THR A 498 -31.30 10.49 35.85
C THR A 498 -31.23 10.57 37.37
N SER A 499 -32.10 9.82 38.03
CA SER A 499 -32.18 9.79 39.48
C SER A 499 -31.79 8.41 39.99
N GLU A 500 -30.83 8.38 40.91
CA GLU A 500 -30.49 7.19 41.68
C GLU A 500 -30.98 7.34 43.10
N TRP A 501 -31.80 6.40 43.57
CA TRP A 501 -32.26 6.37 44.95
C TRP A 501 -31.29 5.54 45.78
N ARG A 502 -30.73 6.16 46.83
CA ARG A 502 -29.78 5.50 47.73
C ARG A 502 -30.21 5.70 49.19
N LYS A 503 -29.96 4.72 50.05
CA LYS A 503 -30.19 4.90 51.50
C LYS A 503 -29.18 5.89 52.05
N GLY A 504 -29.69 7.01 52.57
CA GLY A 504 -28.91 8.01 53.27
C GLY A 504 -28.44 7.54 54.64
N LEU A 505 -27.58 8.35 55.27
CA LEU A 505 -26.91 8.08 56.55
C LEU A 505 -27.86 7.69 57.72
N PHE A 506 -29.15 8.02 57.60
CA PHE A 506 -30.18 7.75 58.61
C PHE A 506 -31.24 6.73 58.15
N GLY A 507 -30.94 5.92 57.13
CA GLY A 507 -31.81 4.85 56.65
C GLY A 507 -33.00 5.30 55.80
N ARG A 508 -33.13 6.60 55.51
CA ARG A 508 -34.13 7.15 54.57
C ARG A 508 -33.59 7.07 53.14
N GLU A 509 -34.46 6.76 52.19
CA GLU A 509 -34.10 6.88 50.77
C GLU A 509 -33.92 8.36 50.41
N ILE A 510 -32.78 8.67 49.79
CA ILE A 510 -32.41 9.99 49.28
C ILE A 510 -32.22 9.84 47.78
N GLU A 511 -32.85 10.74 47.03
CA GLU A 511 -32.67 10.87 45.58
C GLU A 511 -31.34 11.58 45.28
N TYR A 512 -30.49 10.98 44.45
CA TYR A 512 -29.28 11.57 43.92
C TYR A 512 -29.45 11.79 42.42
N LYS A 513 -29.50 13.05 42.01
CA LYS A 513 -29.50 13.41 40.59
C LYS A 513 -28.11 13.27 39.99
N LYS A 514 -28.05 12.60 38.84
CA LYS A 514 -26.89 12.52 37.97
C LYS A 514 -27.23 13.16 36.63
N TYR A 515 -26.26 13.86 36.08
CA TYR A 515 -26.37 14.60 34.83
C TYR A 515 -25.34 14.08 33.83
N GLY A 516 -25.77 13.92 32.60
CA GLY A 516 -24.95 13.67 31.43
C GLY A 516 -25.21 14.72 30.36
N TYR A 517 -24.56 14.59 29.22
CA TYR A 517 -24.88 15.40 28.06
C TYR A 517 -24.75 14.58 26.78
N ILE A 518 -25.51 14.98 25.76
CA ILE A 518 -25.41 14.52 24.38
C ILE A 518 -25.02 15.71 23.53
N LEU A 519 -24.08 15.50 22.61
CA LEU A 519 -23.73 16.44 21.57
C LEU A 519 -24.23 15.90 20.24
N TRP A 520 -25.04 16.67 19.52
CA TRP A 520 -25.61 16.25 18.25
C TRP A 520 -24.62 16.36 17.08
N PHE A 521 -23.59 17.21 17.20
CA PHE A 521 -22.55 17.45 16.18
C PHE A 521 -23.13 17.77 14.79
N ASN A 522 -24.25 18.51 14.73
CA ASN A 522 -24.84 18.91 13.45
C ASN A 522 -23.83 19.73 12.62
N ALA A 523 -22.97 20.52 13.26
CA ALA A 523 -21.86 21.21 12.62
C ALA A 523 -20.86 20.30 11.88
N LEU A 524 -20.84 18.98 12.13
CA LEU A 524 -20.01 18.04 11.37
C LEU A 524 -20.44 17.94 9.91
N SER A 525 -21.75 18.01 9.61
CA SER A 525 -22.21 18.01 8.22
C SER A 525 -21.70 19.24 7.48
N GLY A 526 -21.79 20.42 8.12
CA GLY A 526 -21.26 21.66 7.57
C GLY A 526 -19.74 21.64 7.40
N PHE A 527 -18.98 21.05 8.34
CA PHE A 527 -17.54 20.85 8.16
C PHE A 527 -17.21 19.97 6.95
N ASN A 528 -17.94 18.86 6.78
CA ASN A 528 -17.75 17.98 5.63
C ASN A 528 -18.11 18.70 4.31
N GLU A 529 -19.20 19.46 4.29
CA GLU A 529 -19.59 20.30 3.14
C GLU A 529 -18.52 21.34 2.81
N ALA A 530 -17.89 21.95 3.82
CA ALA A 530 -16.79 22.89 3.64
C ALA A 530 -15.59 22.22 2.96
N CYS A 531 -15.24 21.01 3.40
CA CYS A 531 -14.16 20.22 2.83
C CYS A 531 -14.47 19.85 1.37
N GLU A 532 -15.66 19.32 1.10
CA GLU A 532 -16.12 18.99 -0.26
C GLU A 532 -16.12 20.21 -1.19
N ALA A 533 -16.58 21.35 -0.69
CA ALA A 533 -16.54 22.61 -1.43
C ALA A 533 -15.10 23.04 -1.72
N CYS A 534 -14.18 22.87 -0.76
CA CYS A 534 -12.76 23.16 -0.97
C CYS A 534 -12.18 22.30 -2.10
N PHE A 535 -12.47 21.00 -2.11
CA PHE A 535 -12.03 20.08 -3.17
C PHE A 535 -12.58 20.48 -4.53
N LYS A 536 -13.89 20.73 -4.57
CA LYS A 536 -14.60 21.13 -5.79
C LYS A 536 -14.06 22.43 -6.36
N TYR A 537 -13.97 23.49 -5.56
CA TYR A 537 -13.50 24.79 -6.05
C TYR A 537 -12.02 24.77 -6.42
N THR A 538 -11.20 24.00 -5.71
CA THR A 538 -9.78 23.81 -6.07
C THR A 538 -9.65 23.21 -7.48
N TYR A 539 -10.53 22.27 -7.85
CA TYR A 539 -10.56 21.65 -9.17
C TYR A 539 -11.21 22.56 -10.24
N GLU A 540 -12.38 23.13 -9.95
CA GLU A 540 -13.18 23.89 -10.92
C GLU A 540 -12.64 25.29 -11.24
N ASP A 541 -11.87 25.92 -10.34
CA ASP A 541 -11.29 27.26 -10.57
C ASP A 541 -10.25 27.26 -11.71
N GLY A 542 -9.73 26.08 -12.09
CA GLY A 542 -8.88 25.90 -13.26
C GLY A 542 -7.41 26.29 -13.08
N PHE A 543 -7.06 26.99 -11.99
CA PHE A 543 -5.68 27.42 -11.74
C PHE A 543 -4.69 26.25 -11.62
N LEU A 544 -5.11 25.12 -11.04
CA LEU A 544 -4.26 23.92 -10.94
C LEU A 544 -4.01 23.31 -12.31
N GLN A 545 -5.05 23.22 -13.14
CA GLN A 545 -4.92 22.68 -14.48
C GLN A 545 -4.02 23.59 -15.33
N GLU A 546 -4.14 24.91 -15.19
CA GLU A 546 -3.23 25.88 -15.84
C GLU A 546 -1.78 25.70 -15.38
N TYR A 547 -1.56 25.58 -14.07
CA TYR A 547 -0.24 25.33 -13.50
C TYR A 547 0.39 24.04 -14.04
N PHE A 548 -0.38 22.95 -14.05
CA PHE A 548 0.04 21.66 -14.59
C PHE A 548 0.32 21.72 -16.10
N ASN A 549 -0.54 22.39 -16.88
CA ASN A 549 -0.33 22.55 -18.31
C ASN A 549 0.98 23.29 -18.62
N ASN A 550 1.35 24.28 -17.79
CA ASN A 550 2.62 24.99 -17.92
C ASN A 550 3.81 24.07 -17.62
N LEU A 551 3.75 23.26 -16.55
CA LEU A 551 4.78 22.26 -16.23
C LEU A 551 4.97 21.28 -17.39
N ILE A 552 3.89 20.67 -17.87
CA ILE A 552 3.93 19.71 -18.97
C ILE A 552 4.40 20.37 -20.27
N GLY A 553 3.92 21.57 -20.58
CA GLY A 553 4.36 22.32 -21.75
C GLY A 553 5.87 22.57 -21.76
N SER A 554 6.43 22.99 -20.62
CA SER A 554 7.87 23.17 -20.44
C SER A 554 8.63 21.85 -20.61
N LEU A 555 8.17 20.79 -19.94
CA LEU A 555 8.80 19.45 -20.00
C LEU A 555 8.89 18.93 -21.43
N LEU A 556 7.77 18.99 -22.16
CA LEU A 556 7.70 18.47 -23.53
C LEU A 556 8.49 19.34 -24.51
N SER A 557 8.58 20.65 -24.28
CA SER A 557 9.44 21.55 -25.07
C SER A 557 10.92 21.19 -24.92
N GLU A 558 11.36 20.96 -23.68
CA GLU A 558 12.74 20.59 -23.40
C GLU A 558 13.05 19.16 -23.90
N PHE A 559 12.14 18.22 -23.73
CA PHE A 559 12.26 16.87 -24.29
C PHE A 559 12.41 16.88 -25.81
N ASN A 560 11.59 17.66 -26.52
CA ASN A 560 11.72 17.82 -27.97
C ASN A 560 13.11 18.32 -28.38
N LYS A 561 13.62 19.32 -27.66
CA LYS A 561 14.90 19.95 -27.95
C LYS A 561 16.08 19.03 -27.62
N GLU A 562 16.05 18.36 -26.48
CA GLU A 562 17.20 17.63 -25.95
C GLU A 562 17.25 16.17 -26.39
N VAL A 563 16.11 15.59 -26.79
CA VAL A 563 16.01 14.18 -27.22
C VAL A 563 15.63 14.08 -28.68
N ILE A 564 14.41 14.48 -29.06
CA ILE A 564 13.88 14.22 -30.41
C ILE A 564 14.69 14.93 -31.50
N ALA A 565 15.07 16.19 -31.28
CA ALA A 565 15.84 16.97 -32.25
C ALA A 565 17.28 16.45 -32.42
N LYS A 566 17.79 15.68 -31.44
CA LYS A 566 19.14 15.10 -31.46
C LYS A 566 19.18 13.64 -31.92
N LEU A 567 18.03 13.01 -32.14
CA LEU A 567 18.00 11.69 -32.77
C LEU A 567 18.61 11.78 -34.19
N PRO A 568 19.47 10.83 -34.59
CA PRO A 568 20.04 10.79 -35.93
C PRO A 568 18.93 10.84 -36.99
N THR A 569 19.02 11.80 -37.90
CA THR A 569 18.23 11.81 -39.14
C THR A 569 19.08 11.30 -40.29
N ASP A 570 18.48 10.43 -41.11
CA ASP A 570 19.12 9.72 -42.21
C ASP A 570 19.94 10.65 -43.13
N LYS A 571 21.28 10.50 -43.10
CA LYS A 571 22.20 11.20 -44.03
C LYS A 571 22.31 10.52 -45.40
N ARG A 572 21.66 9.37 -45.63
CA ARG A 572 21.88 8.58 -46.87
C ARG A 572 21.09 9.03 -48.10
N ILE A 573 20.25 10.06 -48.01
CA ILE A 573 19.47 10.56 -49.16
C ILE A 573 20.15 11.74 -49.89
N LEU A 574 21.11 12.45 -49.29
CA LEU A 574 21.77 13.60 -49.95
C LEU A 574 23.06 13.26 -50.72
N GLU A 575 23.66 12.09 -50.50
CA GLU A 575 24.88 11.67 -51.23
C GLU A 575 24.59 10.77 -52.44
N LYS A 576 23.34 10.32 -52.64
CA LYS A 576 22.95 9.52 -53.82
C LYS A 576 22.38 10.32 -55.00
N SER A 577 22.29 11.64 -54.89
CA SER A 577 21.88 12.53 -55.99
C SER A 577 23.02 13.43 -56.53
N GLY A 578 24.27 13.05 -56.28
CA GLY A 578 25.43 13.86 -56.63
C GLY A 578 26.62 13.06 -57.16
N LEU A 579 26.40 12.26 -58.21
CA LEU A 579 27.30 12.01 -59.36
C LEU A 579 26.74 10.90 -60.25
#